data_AF-A0A3D4NY56-F1
#
_entry.id   AF-A0A3D4NY56-F1
#
_cell.length_a   1.000
_cell.length_b   1.000
_cell.length_c   1.000
_cell.angle_alpha   90.00
_cell.angle_beta   90.00
_cell.angle_gamma   90.00
#
_symmetry.space_group_name_H-M   'P 1'
#
loop_
_entity.id
_entity.type
_entity.pdbx_description
1 polymer ?
#
loop_
_entity_poly.entity_id
_entity_poly.type
_entity_poly.pdbx_seq_one_letter_code
_entity_poly.pdbx_strand_id
1 'polypeptide(L)' 'ERGAILRKIAAGVQAGREQLMHLQSSNNGKPLFEAAIDVDDVIATFEYYAGLAESLDAKQDRAVELPTDDFSARVRR' A
#
# COMPACT_ATOMS: atom_id res chain seq x y z
N GLU A 1 3.35 3.34 10.74
CA GLU A 1 4.71 3.33 10.12
C GLU A 1 4.73 2.70 8.73
N ARG A 2 4.15 1.50 8.56
CA ARG A 2 4.17 0.75 7.28
C ARG A 2 3.50 1.51 6.13
N GLY A 3 2.39 2.18 6.38
CA GLY A 3 1.71 2.97 5.34
C GLY A 3 2.61 4.07 4.75
N ALA A 4 3.37 4.76 5.59
CA ALA A 4 4.31 5.79 5.12
C ALA A 4 5.43 5.21 4.23
N ILE A 5 5.90 3.99 4.50
CA ILE A 5 6.87 3.29 3.64
C ILE A 5 6.22 2.98 2.28
N LEU A 6 5.01 2.44 2.26
CA LEU A 6 4.28 2.14 1.03
C LEU A 6 4.04 3.41 0.18
N ARG A 7 3.71 4.54 0.81
CA ARG A 7 3.60 5.83 0.09
C ARG A 7 4.93 6.30 -0.50
N LYS A 8 6.05 6.11 0.21
CA LYS A 8 7.38 6.42 -0.33
C LYS A 8 7.72 5.56 -1.55
N ILE A 9 7.31 4.28 -1.55
CA ILE A 9 7.48 3.41 -2.71
C ILE A 9 6.64 3.92 -3.88
N ALA A 10 5.34 4.20 -3.68
CA ALA A 10 4.47 4.75 -4.72
C ALA A 10 5.05 6.04 -5.32
N ALA A 11 5.52 6.97 -4.49
CA ALA A 11 6.16 8.21 -4.93
C ALA A 11 7.45 7.97 -5.73
N GLY A 12 8.26 6.98 -5.32
CA GLY A 12 9.47 6.59 -6.07
C GLY A 12 9.16 6.01 -7.44
N VAL A 13 8.14 5.14 -7.53
CA VAL A 13 7.67 4.58 -8.80
C VAL A 13 7.10 5.68 -9.71
N GLN A 14 6.30 6.59 -9.16
CA GLN A 14 5.77 7.74 -9.91
C GLN A 14 6.88 8.64 -10.46
N ALA A 15 7.91 8.93 -9.65
CA ALA A 15 9.05 9.73 -10.08
C ALA A 15 9.87 9.03 -11.18
N GLY A 16 9.95 7.70 -11.14
CA GLY A 16 10.64 6.87 -12.13
C GLY A 16 9.76 6.34 -13.26
N ARG A 17 8.51 6.82 -13.40
CA ARG A 17 7.47 6.20 -14.23
C ARG A 17 7.92 5.94 -15.66
N GLU A 18 8.42 6.96 -16.34
CA GLU A 18 8.87 6.85 -17.74
C GLU A 18 10.02 5.84 -17.90
N GLN A 19 11.01 5.87 -17.01
CA GLN A 19 12.12 4.92 -17.03
C GLN A 19 11.64 3.48 -16.83
N LEU A 20 10.74 3.27 -15.86
CA LEU A 20 10.17 1.95 -15.55
C LEU A 20 9.32 1.41 -16.70
N MET A 21 8.53 2.27 -17.36
CA MET A 21 7.76 1.91 -18.56
C MET A 21 8.67 1.41 -19.67
N HIS A 22 9.71 2.17 -20.02
CA HIS A 22 10.65 1.79 -21.07
C HIS A 22 11.43 0.52 -20.72
N LEU A 23 11.91 0.41 -19.48
CA LEU A 23 12.60 -0.78 -18.98
C LEU A 23 11.71 -2.02 -19.12
N GLN A 24 10.47 -1.95 -18.63
CA GLN A 24 9.55 -3.07 -18.68
C GLN A 24 9.18 -3.47 -20.11
N SER A 25 8.92 -2.49 -20.99
CA SER A 25 8.65 -2.75 -22.41
C SER A 25 9.85 -3.45 -23.08
N SER A 26 11.07 -2.98 -22.83
CA SER A 26 12.29 -3.58 -23.38
C SER A 26 12.56 -5.00 -22.86
N ASN A 27 12.25 -5.26 -21.59
CA ASN A 27 12.54 -6.54 -20.95
C ASN A 27 11.49 -7.61 -21.30
N ASN A 28 10.22 -7.22 -21.44
CA ASN A 28 9.10 -8.17 -21.59
C ASN A 28 8.47 -8.15 -22.99
N GLY A 29 8.88 -7.24 -23.88
CA GLY A 29 8.36 -7.09 -25.24
C GLY A 29 6.94 -6.52 -25.32
N LYS A 30 6.35 -6.08 -24.21
CA LYS A 30 5.02 -5.49 -24.19
C LYS A 30 5.00 -4.08 -24.81
N PRO A 31 3.92 -3.67 -25.49
CA PRO A 31 3.77 -2.29 -25.96
C PRO A 31 3.94 -1.26 -24.84
N LEU A 32 4.46 -0.07 -25.17
CA LEU A 32 4.71 0.97 -24.17
C LEU A 32 3.44 1.42 -23.44
N PHE A 33 2.27 1.37 -24.09
CA PHE A 33 1.00 1.70 -23.45
C PHE A 33 0.60 0.68 -22.38
N GLU A 34 0.84 -0.62 -22.62
CA GLU A 34 0.59 -1.66 -21.60
C GLU A 34 1.56 -1.51 -20.43
N ALA A 35 2.84 -1.24 -20.73
CA ALA A 35 3.82 -0.96 -19.68
C ALA A 35 3.46 0.29 -18.85
N ALA A 36 2.81 1.30 -19.45
CA ALA A 36 2.29 2.46 -18.74
C ALA A 36 1.21 2.08 -17.73
N ILE A 37 0.22 1.30 -18.19
CA ILE A 37 -0.88 0.81 -17.37
C ILE A 37 -0.34 0.01 -16.18
N ASP A 38 0.60 -0.91 -16.42
CA ASP A 38 1.19 -1.71 -15.34
C ASP A 38 1.91 -0.86 -14.28
N VAL A 39 2.64 0.18 -14.70
CA VAL A 39 3.33 1.08 -13.75
C VAL A 39 2.32 1.90 -12.95
N ASP A 40 1.25 2.38 -13.59
CA ASP A 40 0.16 3.09 -12.92
C ASP A 40 -0.56 2.18 -11.91
N ASP A 41 -0.78 0.92 -12.27
CA ASP A 41 -1.38 -0.09 -11.38
C ASP A 41 -0.49 -0.38 -10.16
N VAL A 42 0.84 -0.42 -10.35
CA VAL A 42 1.79 -0.55 -9.23
C VAL A 42 1.66 0.62 -8.26
N ILE A 43 1.60 1.86 -8.77
CA ILE A 43 1.44 3.06 -7.94
C ILE A 43 0.12 2.99 -7.16
N ALA A 44 -0.99 2.76 -7.86
CA ALA A 44 -2.32 2.65 -7.25
C ALA A 44 -2.39 1.54 -6.19
N THR A 45 -1.74 0.40 -6.45
CA THR A 45 -1.66 -0.72 -5.52
C THR A 45 -0.95 -0.32 -4.22
N PHE A 46 0.22 0.33 -4.33
CA PHE A 46 0.95 0.78 -3.14
C PHE A 46 0.18 1.83 -2.35
N GLU A 47 -0.50 2.78 -3.01
CA GLU A 47 -1.34 3.77 -2.35
C GLU A 47 -2.54 3.14 -1.63
N TYR A 48 -3.22 2.21 -2.27
CA TYR A 48 -4.34 1.48 -1.69
C TYR A 48 -3.93 0.74 -0.41
N TYR A 49 -2.86 -0.05 -0.47
CA TYR A 49 -2.38 -0.79 0.70
C TYR A 49 -1.76 0.11 1.76
N ALA A 50 -1.21 1.28 1.39
CA ALA A 50 -0.79 2.29 2.37
C ALA A 50 -1.97 2.75 3.23
N GLY A 51 -3.10 3.09 2.59
CA GLY A 51 -4.33 3.47 3.29
C GLY A 51 -4.87 2.34 4.18
N LEU A 52 -4.86 1.09 3.70
CA LEU A 52 -5.25 -0.04 4.54
C LEU A 52 -4.33 -0.21 5.74
N ALA A 53 -3.00 -0.08 5.58
CA ALA A 53 -2.04 -0.20 6.66
C ALA A 53 -2.21 0.91 7.72
N GLU A 54 -2.46 2.15 7.28
CA GLU A 54 -2.78 3.29 8.15
C GLU A 54 -4.08 3.02 8.94
N SER A 55 -5.12 2.54 8.26
CA SER A 55 -6.40 2.20 8.90
C SER A 55 -6.28 1.05 9.90
N LEU A 56 -5.38 0.09 9.63
CA LEU A 56 -5.15 -1.06 10.48
C LEU A 56 -4.36 -0.67 11.72
N ASP A 57 -3.32 0.16 11.57
CA ASP A 57 -2.53 0.70 12.68
C ASP A 57 -3.46 1.48 13.64
N ALA A 58 -4.41 2.27 13.11
CA ALA A 58 -5.38 3.02 13.92
C ALA A 58 -6.38 2.14 14.71
N LYS A 59 -6.56 0.87 14.33
CA LYS A 59 -7.47 -0.07 14.98
C LYS A 59 -6.78 -0.97 16.03
N GLN A 60 -5.45 -0.92 16.12
CA GLN A 60 -4.70 -1.74 17.07
C GLN A 60 -4.92 -1.31 18.53
N ASP A 61 -4.82 -2.29 19.44
CA ASP A 61 -4.98 -2.12 20.90
C ASP A 61 -6.29 -1.42 21.33
N ARG A 62 -7.28 -1.36 20.45
CA ARG A 62 -8.60 -0.83 20.77
C ARG A 62 -9.26 -1.70 21.84
N ALA A 63 -9.78 -1.05 22.88
CA ALA A 63 -10.56 -1.71 23.92
C ALA A 63 -11.82 -2.34 23.31
N VAL A 64 -12.12 -3.56 23.75
CA VAL A 64 -13.34 -4.27 23.40
C VAL A 64 -14.33 -4.04 24.54
N GLU A 65 -15.53 -3.55 24.22
CA GLU A 65 -16.58 -3.41 25.22
C GLU A 65 -17.00 -4.81 25.71
N LEU A 66 -17.05 -4.96 27.03
CA LEU A 66 -17.47 -6.18 27.69
C LEU A 66 -18.74 -5.91 28.51
N PRO A 67 -19.59 -6.92 28.75
CA PRO A 67 -20.81 -6.76 29.55
C PRO A 67 -20.55 -6.43 31.04
N THR A 68 -19.30 -6.57 31.51
CA THR A 68 -18.90 -6.40 32.91
C THR A 68 -17.52 -5.76 32.99
N ASP A 69 -17.25 -5.05 34.09
CA ASP A 69 -15.96 -4.40 34.34
C ASP A 69 -14.91 -5.33 34.98
N ASP A 70 -15.27 -6.57 35.31
CA ASP A 70 -14.40 -7.57 35.96
C ASP A 70 -13.22 -8.02 35.06
N PHE A 71 -13.31 -7.75 33.76
CA PHE A 71 -12.31 -8.14 32.77
C PHE A 71 -11.95 -6.95 31.87
N SER A 72 -10.74 -6.97 31.31
CA SER A 72 -10.35 -6.06 30.24
C SER A 72 -9.97 -6.86 29.00
N ALA A 73 -10.51 -6.49 27.85
CA ALA A 73 -10.13 -7.06 26.56
C ALA A 73 -9.68 -5.95 25.61
N ARG A 74 -8.66 -6.24 24.80
CA ARG A 74 -8.20 -5.39 23.71
C ARG A 74 -7.89 -6.24 22.50
N VAL A 75 -8.11 -5.69 21.31
CA VAL A 75 -7.74 -6.37 20.07
C VAL A 75 -6.21 -6.46 20.01
N ARG A 76 -5.68 -7.67 19.87
CA ARG A 76 -4.24 -7.95 19.73
C ARG A 76 -3.95 -8.58 18.38
N ARG A 77 -2.79 -8.23 17.83
CA ARG A 77 -2.21 -8.87 16.66
C ARG A 77 -1.56 -10.19 17.03
#